data_AF-A0A9P0XII9-F1
#
_entry.id   AF-A0A9P0XII9-F1
#
_cell.length_a   1.000
_cell.length_b   1.000
_cell.length_c   1.000
_cell.angle_alpha   90.00
_cell.angle_beta   90.00
_cell.angle_gamma   90.00
#
_symmetry.space_group_name_H-M   'P 1'
#
loop_
_entity.id
_entity.type
_entity.pdbx_description
1 polymer ?
#
loop_
_entity_poly.entity_id
_entity_poly.type
_entity_poly.pdbx_seq_one_letter_code
_entity_poly.pdbx_strand_id
1 'polypeptide(L)'
;MEKSHAEERLTGVEREFSSSSSLHRRDLETIAEQQAVVDRLWQTDKVQLALDLVKFPERVRAAMQWVFGGTLVCADLETAKRVTFHPRVRTRCVTLDGDVFDPAGTLSGCARAKGGSVLVMLSEL
;
A
#
# COMPACT_ATOMS: atom_id res chain seq x y z
N MET A 1 -30.04 14.05 45.99
CA MET A 1 -28.72 13.51 46.40
C MET A 1 -28.05 12.82 45.20
N GLU A 2 -28.17 13.38 43.98
CA GLU A 2 -27.93 12.61 42.74
C GLU A 2 -27.00 13.30 41.73
N LYS A 3 -26.65 14.59 41.93
CA LYS A 3 -25.74 15.31 41.01
C LYS A 3 -24.26 15.08 41.33
N SER A 4 -23.87 15.14 42.60
CA SER A 4 -22.48 14.95 43.03
C SER A 4 -21.94 13.55 42.75
N HIS A 5 -22.79 12.52 42.86
CA HIS A 5 -22.41 11.14 42.59
C HIS A 5 -22.24 10.85 41.09
N ALA A 6 -22.99 11.55 40.23
CA ALA A 6 -22.86 11.43 38.78
C ALA A 6 -21.57 12.12 38.28
N GLU A 7 -21.23 13.28 38.84
CA GLU A 7 -19.99 14.01 38.51
C GLU A 7 -18.73 13.26 38.96
N GLU A 8 -18.77 12.62 40.13
CA GLU A 8 -17.66 11.80 40.63
C GLU A 8 -17.43 10.56 39.76
N ARG A 9 -18.51 9.94 39.26
CA ARG A 9 -18.43 8.82 38.29
C ARG A 9 -17.91 9.26 36.94
N LEU A 10 -18.29 10.44 36.45
CA LEU A 10 -17.80 10.98 35.19
C LEU A 10 -16.30 11.30 35.27
N THR A 11 -15.87 11.90 36.38
CA THR A 11 -14.46 12.21 36.65
C THR A 11 -13.61 10.92 36.79
N GLY A 12 -14.18 9.86 37.36
CA GLY A 12 -13.55 8.53 37.41
C GLY A 12 -13.36 7.92 36.01
N VAL A 13 -14.40 7.98 35.16
CA VAL A 13 -14.34 7.52 33.76
C VAL A 13 -13.32 8.32 32.96
N GLU A 14 -13.23 9.64 33.13
CA GLU A 14 -12.25 10.48 32.45
C GLU A 14 -10.80 10.18 32.87
N ARG A 15 -10.56 9.86 34.15
CA ARG A 15 -9.24 9.43 34.64
C ARG A 15 -8.85 8.04 34.15
N GLU A 16 -9.80 7.11 34.06
CA GLU A 16 -9.56 5.77 33.48
C GLU A 16 -9.31 5.86 31.97
N PHE A 17 -10.03 6.73 31.25
CA PHE A 17 -9.75 7.05 29.84
C PHE A 17 -8.38 7.71 29.66
N SER A 18 -7.97 8.59 30.57
CA SER A 18 -6.65 9.22 30.56
C SER A 18 -5.52 8.20 30.82
N SER A 19 -5.73 7.19 31.66
CA SER A 19 -4.79 6.06 31.83
C SER A 19 -4.72 5.13 30.61
N SER A 20 -5.86 4.91 29.94
CA SER A 20 -5.96 4.12 28.70
C SER A 20 -5.41 4.86 27.46
N SER A 21 -5.12 6.16 27.60
CA SER A 21 -4.55 7.03 26.56
C SER A 21 -3.14 6.63 26.14
N SER A 22 -2.38 5.92 26.98
CA SER A 22 -1.02 5.47 26.62
C SER A 22 -1.02 4.42 25.50
N LEU A 23 -2.07 3.58 25.41
CA LEU A 23 -2.27 2.63 24.33
C LEU A 23 -2.83 3.32 23.08
N HIS A 24 -3.85 4.17 23.26
CA HIS A 24 -4.45 4.88 22.13
C HIS A 24 -3.47 5.86 21.44
N ARG A 25 -2.62 6.55 22.21
CA ARG A 25 -1.59 7.45 21.68
C ARG A 25 -0.47 6.70 20.97
N ARG A 26 -0.06 5.52 21.48
CA ARG A 26 0.90 4.62 20.82
C ARG A 26 0.35 4.08 19.51
N ASP A 27 -0.93 3.71 19.47
CA ASP A 27 -1.57 3.22 18.26
C ASP A 27 -1.64 4.33 17.20
N LEU A 28 -1.98 5.56 17.59
CA LEU A 28 -2.01 6.70 16.69
C LEU A 28 -0.60 7.12 16.21
N GLU A 29 0.42 7.12 17.07
CA GLU A 29 1.82 7.34 16.69
C GLU A 29 2.30 6.25 15.72
N THR A 30 1.97 4.98 15.99
CA THR A 30 2.30 3.85 15.10
C THR A 30 1.60 3.96 13.75
N ILE A 31 0.32 4.34 13.73
CA ILE A 31 -0.44 4.53 12.49
C ILE A 31 0.12 5.71 11.68
N ALA A 32 0.50 6.81 12.34
CA ALA A 32 1.10 7.97 11.70
C ALA A 32 2.50 7.67 11.13
N GLU A 33 3.35 6.98 11.88
CA GLU A 33 4.67 6.52 11.41
C GLU A 33 4.55 5.55 10.24
N GLN A 34 3.62 4.60 10.32
CA GLN A 34 3.36 3.67 9.24
C GLN A 34 2.77 4.36 8.00
N GLN A 35 1.98 5.44 8.18
CA GLN A 35 1.43 6.23 7.08
C GLN A 35 2.55 7.08 6.45
N ALA A 36 3.49 7.57 7.23
CA ALA A 36 4.67 8.26 6.74
C ALA A 36 5.63 7.33 5.98
N VAL A 37 5.76 6.05 6.35
CA VAL A 37 6.54 5.06 5.58
C VAL A 37 5.89 4.77 4.24
N VAL A 38 4.56 4.60 4.24
CA VAL A 38 3.71 4.54 3.05
C VAL A 38 4.01 5.78 2.20
N ASP A 39 3.71 6.99 2.66
CA ASP A 39 3.88 8.23 1.89
C ASP A 39 5.34 8.44 1.41
N ARG A 40 6.35 8.04 2.21
CA ARG A 40 7.76 8.14 1.82
C ARG A 40 8.16 7.11 0.75
N LEU A 41 7.53 5.93 0.72
CA LEU A 41 7.71 4.95 -0.36
C LEU A 41 7.04 5.42 -1.66
N TRP A 42 5.91 6.12 -1.57
CA TRP A 42 5.23 6.73 -2.73
C TRP A 42 5.91 8.02 -3.22
N GLN A 43 6.66 8.73 -2.37
CA GLN A 43 7.37 9.98 -2.71
C GLN A 43 8.75 9.77 -3.36
N THR A 44 9.30 8.57 -3.29
CA THR A 44 10.41 8.22 -4.18
C THR A 44 9.79 7.79 -5.49
N ASP A 45 10.11 8.42 -6.62
CA ASP A 45 9.64 8.11 -8.00
C ASP A 45 9.89 6.65 -8.47
N LYS A 46 10.22 5.76 -7.54
CA LYS A 46 10.48 4.34 -7.66
C LYS A 46 9.22 3.47 -7.59
N VAL A 47 8.05 4.00 -7.23
CA VAL A 47 6.81 3.22 -7.13
C VAL A 47 5.68 3.95 -7.84
N GLN A 48 5.04 3.30 -8.80
CA GLN A 48 3.94 3.85 -9.58
C GLN A 48 2.79 2.85 -9.68
N LEU A 49 1.55 3.33 -9.70
CA LEU A 49 0.40 2.47 -9.94
C LEU A 49 0.38 2.08 -11.42
N ALA A 50 0.22 0.79 -11.72
CA ALA A 50 0.21 0.32 -13.11
C ALA A 50 -0.89 1.01 -13.95
N LEU A 51 -2.01 1.36 -13.31
CA LEU A 51 -3.13 2.07 -13.94
C LEU A 51 -2.73 3.45 -14.48
N ASP A 52 -1.80 4.15 -13.82
CA ASP A 52 -1.37 5.51 -14.19
C ASP A 52 -0.37 5.49 -15.36
N LEU A 53 0.22 4.33 -15.66
CA LEU A 53 1.21 4.14 -16.72
C LEU A 53 0.58 3.78 -18.07
N VAL A 54 -0.73 3.56 -18.11
CA VAL A 54 -1.45 3.15 -19.33
C VAL A 54 -2.51 4.17 -19.71
N LYS A 55 -2.71 4.38 -21.01
CA LYS A 55 -3.77 5.25 -21.54
C LYS A 55 -4.91 4.40 -22.07
N PHE A 56 -6.13 4.71 -21.67
CA PHE A 56 -7.34 3.97 -22.07
C PHE A 56 -8.57 4.89 -22.10
N PRO A 57 -9.60 4.55 -22.87
CA PRO A 57 -10.85 5.32 -22.92
C PRO A 57 -11.66 5.15 -21.62
N GLU A 58 -12.33 6.21 -21.18
CA GLU A 58 -13.09 6.24 -19.91
C GLU A 58 -14.10 5.10 -19.77
N ARG A 59 -14.74 4.70 -20.88
CA ARG A 59 -15.73 3.62 -20.91
C ARG A 59 -15.22 2.28 -20.37
N VAL A 60 -13.90 2.04 -20.39
CA VAL A 60 -13.29 0.78 -19.89
C VAL A 60 -12.60 0.94 -18.54
N ARG A 61 -12.78 2.08 -17.85
CA ARG A 61 -12.10 2.36 -16.57
C ARG A 61 -12.30 1.27 -15.54
N ALA A 62 -13.51 0.72 -15.40
CA ALA A 62 -13.79 -0.34 -14.44
C ALA A 62 -12.96 -1.61 -14.72
N ALA A 63 -12.84 -2.00 -16.00
CA ALA A 63 -12.02 -3.15 -16.40
C ALA A 63 -10.53 -2.86 -16.16
N MET A 64 -10.06 -1.65 -16.47
CA MET A 64 -8.66 -1.28 -16.25
C MET A 64 -8.31 -1.20 -14.76
N GLN A 65 -9.20 -0.69 -13.92
CA GLN A 65 -9.05 -0.71 -12.47
C GLN A 65 -9.01 -2.14 -11.93
N TRP A 66 -9.82 -3.05 -12.47
CA TRP A 66 -9.79 -4.45 -12.07
C TRP A 66 -8.45 -5.12 -12.40
N VAL A 67 -7.90 -4.86 -13.59
CA VAL A 67 -6.65 -5.48 -14.06
C VAL A 67 -5.41 -4.82 -13.43
N PHE A 68 -5.35 -3.49 -13.41
CA PHE A 68 -4.15 -2.73 -13.05
C PHE A 68 -4.23 -2.01 -11.70
N GLY A 69 -5.43 -1.84 -11.14
CA GLY A 69 -5.62 -1.11 -9.87
C GLY A 69 -5.06 -1.81 -8.64
N GLY A 70 -4.78 -3.12 -8.74
CA GLY A 70 -4.13 -3.91 -7.69
C GLY A 70 -2.64 -4.19 -7.93
N THR A 71 -2.01 -3.52 -8.90
CA THR A 71 -0.61 -3.77 -9.28
C THR A 71 0.23 -2.51 -9.19
N LEU A 72 1.36 -2.60 -8.49
CA LEU A 72 2.36 -1.55 -8.42
C LEU A 72 3.56 -1.90 -9.31
N VAL A 73 4.13 -0.89 -9.96
CA VAL A 73 5.37 -0.99 -10.72
C VAL A 73 6.47 -0.35 -9.88
N CYS A 74 7.55 -1.09 -9.67
CA CYS A 74 8.69 -0.68 -8.86
C CYS A 74 9.96 -0.56 -9.70
N ALA A 75 10.80 0.42 -9.40
CA ALA A 75 12.07 0.60 -10.10
C ALA A 75 13.08 -0.52 -9.80
N ASP A 76 13.10 -1.01 -8.55
CA ASP A 76 14.10 -1.96 -8.07
C ASP A 76 13.50 -3.05 -7.18
N LEU A 77 14.23 -4.16 -7.08
CA LEU A 77 13.85 -5.38 -6.36
C LEU A 77 13.72 -5.13 -4.84
N GLU A 78 14.59 -4.30 -4.28
CA GLU A 78 14.52 -3.93 -2.85
C GLU A 78 13.22 -3.20 -2.54
N THR A 79 12.87 -2.22 -3.35
CA THR A 79 11.63 -1.45 -3.23
C THR A 79 10.42 -2.36 -3.43
N ALA A 80 10.42 -3.22 -4.45
CA ALA A 80 9.32 -4.17 -4.69
C ALA A 80 9.10 -5.10 -3.49
N LYS A 81 10.18 -5.64 -2.90
CA LYS A 81 10.11 -6.49 -1.71
C LYS A 81 9.58 -5.71 -0.50
N ARG A 82 10.09 -4.50 -0.26
CA ARG A 82 9.66 -3.65 0.85
C ARG A 82 8.18 -3.30 0.76
N VAL A 83 7.70 -2.92 -0.43
CA VAL A 83 6.31 -2.52 -0.66
C VAL A 83 5.37 -3.73 -0.59
N THR A 84 5.71 -4.84 -1.25
CA THR A 84 4.86 -6.04 -1.29
C THR A 84 4.59 -6.61 0.09
N PHE A 85 5.62 -6.70 0.94
CA PHE A 85 5.50 -7.27 2.28
C PHE A 85 5.24 -6.23 3.37
N HIS A 86 5.03 -4.95 3.01
CA HIS A 86 4.66 -3.93 3.97
C HIS A 86 3.27 -4.27 4.54
N PRO A 87 3.09 -4.34 5.87
CA PRO A 87 1.86 -4.84 6.50
C PRO A 87 0.60 -4.05 6.13
N ARG A 88 0.75 -2.79 5.74
CA ARG A 88 -0.36 -1.91 5.32
C ARG A 88 -0.62 -1.85 3.82
N VAL A 89 0.37 -2.22 2.99
CA VAL A 89 0.21 -2.15 1.53
C VAL A 89 -0.24 -3.50 1.03
N ARG A 90 0.57 -4.55 1.27
CA ARG A 90 0.28 -5.93 0.88
C ARG A 90 -0.32 -6.04 -0.53
N THR A 91 0.36 -5.42 -1.50
CA THR A 91 -0.07 -5.34 -2.89
C THR A 91 0.95 -6.03 -3.79
N ARG A 92 0.48 -6.63 -4.89
CA ARG A 92 1.33 -7.21 -5.91
C ARG A 92 2.21 -6.13 -6.55
N CYS A 93 3.51 -6.39 -6.64
CA CYS A 93 4.47 -5.49 -7.27
C CYS A 93 5.19 -6.18 -8.43
N VAL A 94 5.56 -5.39 -9.44
CA VAL A 94 6.36 -5.83 -10.60
C VAL A 94 7.54 -4.87 -10.76
N THR A 95 8.76 -5.40 -10.89
CA THR A 95 9.95 -4.57 -11.15
C THR A 95 10.09 -4.22 -12.63
N LEU A 96 10.87 -3.19 -12.96
CA LEU A 96 11.22 -2.87 -14.34
C LEU A 96 11.99 -4.01 -15.05
N ASP A 97 12.69 -4.84 -14.28
CA ASP A 97 13.37 -6.04 -14.79
C ASP A 97 12.43 -7.22 -15.05
N GLY A 98 11.16 -7.13 -14.62
CA GLY A 98 10.13 -8.13 -14.84
C GLY A 98 9.93 -9.13 -13.70
N ASP A 99 10.53 -8.90 -12.52
CA ASP A 99 10.29 -9.72 -11.34
C ASP A 99 8.93 -9.39 -10.74
N VAL A 100 8.21 -10.43 -10.30
CA VAL A 100 6.89 -10.26 -9.70
C VAL A 100 6.92 -10.71 -8.25
N PHE A 101 6.41 -9.84 -7.38
CA PHE A 101 6.26 -10.04 -5.95
C PHE A 101 4.78 -10.06 -5.59
N ASP A 102 4.33 -11.10 -4.90
CA ASP A 102 2.98 -11.24 -4.42
C ASP A 102 2.96 -11.32 -2.87
N PRO A 103 2.08 -10.56 -2.18
CA PRO A 103 1.94 -10.63 -0.73
C PRO A 103 1.53 -12.00 -0.18
N ALA A 104 1.00 -12.90 -1.03
CA ALA A 104 0.76 -14.30 -0.69
C ALA A 104 2.05 -15.14 -0.56
N GLY A 105 3.22 -14.54 -0.79
CA GLY A 105 4.52 -15.21 -0.68
C GLY A 105 5.05 -15.77 -1.99
N THR A 106 4.40 -15.46 -3.12
CA THR A 106 4.92 -15.83 -4.43
C THR A 106 5.97 -14.81 -4.87
N LEU A 107 7.21 -15.27 -5.02
CA LEU A 107 8.25 -14.55 -5.73
C LEU A 107 8.53 -15.31 -7.02
N SER A 108 8.11 -14.77 -8.15
CA SER A 108 8.49 -15.33 -9.44
C SER A 108 9.55 -14.44 -10.07
N GLY A 109 10.80 -14.93 -10.07
CA GLY A 109 11.85 -14.39 -10.93
C GLY A 109 11.56 -14.83 -12.35
N CYS A 110 11.08 -13.91 -13.18
CA CYS A 110 10.83 -14.24 -14.58
C CYS A 110 12.18 -14.37 -15.29
N ALA A 111 12.61 -15.59 -15.58
CA ALA A 111 13.63 -15.78 -16.60
C ALA A 111 13.10 -15.15 -17.89
N ARG A 112 13.69 -14.02 -18.31
CA ARG A 112 13.29 -13.28 -19.52
C ARG A 112 13.07 -14.29 -20.64
N ALA A 113 11.84 -14.37 -21.15
CA ALA A 113 11.56 -15.19 -22.32
C ALA A 113 12.53 -14.74 -23.43
N LYS A 114 13.23 -15.68 -24.06
CA LYS A 114 14.18 -15.39 -25.15
C LYS A 114 13.38 -14.96 -26.39
N GLY A 115 12.90 -13.72 -26.38
CA GLY A 115 12.08 -13.09 -27.41
C GLY A 115 11.81 -11.64 -26.97
N GLY A 116 11.84 -10.70 -27.91
CA GLY A 116 11.57 -9.29 -27.59
C GLY A 116 10.22 -9.09 -26.89
N SER A 117 10.04 -7.94 -26.25
CA SER A 117 8.79 -7.58 -25.58
C SER A 117 7.64 -7.58 -26.58
N VAL A 118 6.66 -8.49 -26.40
CA VAL A 118 5.49 -8.62 -27.28
C VAL A 118 4.76 -7.28 -27.46
N LEU A 119 4.68 -6.47 -26.40
CA LEU A 119 4.06 -5.14 -26.47
C LEU A 119 4.84 -4.16 -27.36
N VAL A 120 6.17 -4.29 -27.43
CA VAL A 120 6.99 -3.48 -28.36
C VAL A 120 6.82 -3.98 -29.78
N MET A 121 6.82 -5.30 -29.99
CA MET A 121 6.54 -5.87 -31.31
C MET A 121 5.16 -5.43 -31.85
N LEU A 122 4.16 -5.33 -30.98
CA LEU A 122 2.83 -4.85 -31.36
C LEU A 122 2.81 -3.35 -31.69
N SER A 123 3.70 -2.55 -31.08
CA SER A 123 3.79 -1.12 -31.37
C SER A 123 4.47 -0.80 -32.71
N GLU A 124 5.22 -1.75 -33.24
CA GLU A 124 5.94 -1.63 -34.52
C GLU A 124 5.13 -2.16 -35.72
N LEU A 125 3.96 -2.77 -35.46
CA LEU A 125 2.99 -3.21 -36.47
C LEU A 125 2.04 -2.07 -36.86
#